data_AF-A0A6C0AR03-F1
#
_entry.id   AF-A0A6C0AR03-F1
#
_cell.length_a   1.000
_cell.length_b   1.000
_cell.length_c   1.000
_cell.angle_alpha   90.00
_cell.angle_beta   90.00
_cell.angle_gamma   90.00
#
_symmetry.space_group_name_H-M   'P 1'
#
loop_
_entity.id
_entity.type
_entity.pdbx_description
1 polymer ?
#
loop_
_entity_poly.entity_id
_entity_poly.type
_entity_poly.pdbx_seq_one_letter_code
_entity_poly.pdbx_strand_id
1 'polypeptide(L)'
;MDKIEEFYNKYKDDSYPIPPHISKYCIYSATFILIGSITAFFCNYKILSLLLFCLYITSYIYWSKPALMSISKIIDHFFVFLVFAYVTYLSFNFTKKYKMMWINIFLFVVTIGIINQTIFNFKIVNFFKQSYHDHNLKGGYQQEGLDNEKKFNYFTLDYTYPDTYEREQACIYCIIIHCCCIHILPCLFGIYCIILNPV
;
A
#
# COMPACT_ATOMS: atom_id res chain seq x y z
N MET A 1 -6.61 27.86 -24.32
CA MET A 1 -6.65 26.71 -23.40
C MET A 1 -7.36 27.19 -22.16
N ASP A 2 -8.50 26.57 -21.85
CA ASP A 2 -9.25 26.89 -20.64
C ASP A 2 -8.42 26.51 -19.41
N LYS A 3 -8.44 27.34 -18.36
CA LYS A 3 -7.81 27.03 -17.06
C LYS A 3 -8.23 25.66 -16.50
N ILE A 4 -9.39 25.17 -16.94
CA ILE A 4 -9.97 23.87 -16.62
C ILE A 4 -9.24 22.73 -17.34
N GLU A 5 -8.89 22.91 -18.61
CA GLU A 5 -8.12 21.94 -19.39
C GLU A 5 -6.66 21.88 -18.89
N GLU A 6 -6.10 23.02 -18.45
CA GLU A 6 -4.80 23.09 -17.80
C GLU A 6 -4.82 22.42 -16.42
N PHE A 7 -5.86 22.64 -15.61
CA PHE A 7 -6.08 21.91 -14.34
C PHE A 7 -6.24 20.41 -14.60
N TYR A 8 -7.08 20.02 -15.56
CA TYR A 8 -7.29 18.62 -15.91
C TYR A 8 -6.00 17.97 -16.39
N ASN A 9 -5.26 18.57 -17.32
CA ASN A 9 -4.00 18.02 -17.81
C ASN A 9 -2.93 17.97 -16.71
N LYS A 10 -2.90 18.95 -15.81
CA LYS A 10 -2.06 18.92 -14.60
C LYS A 10 -2.38 17.71 -13.71
N TYR A 11 -3.65 17.44 -13.41
CA TYR A 11 -4.02 16.31 -12.53
C TYR A 11 -4.22 14.98 -13.26
N LYS A 12 -4.22 14.95 -14.59
CA LYS A 12 -4.26 13.74 -15.42
C LYS A 12 -2.86 13.13 -15.53
N ASP A 13 -1.85 13.97 -15.76
CA ASP A 13 -0.48 13.53 -16.03
C ASP A 13 0.45 13.58 -14.80
N ASP A 14 0.19 14.43 -13.78
CA ASP A 14 0.92 14.44 -12.49
C ASP A 14 0.20 13.67 -11.35
N SER A 15 -0.64 12.68 -11.70
CA SER A 15 -1.58 11.98 -10.82
C SER A 15 -0.95 10.99 -9.82
N TYR A 16 -0.01 11.45 -9.00
CA TYR A 16 0.37 10.71 -7.79
C TYR A 16 -0.84 10.73 -6.83
N PRO A 17 -1.56 9.61 -6.61
CA PRO A 17 -2.70 9.60 -5.69
C PRO A 17 -2.24 9.86 -4.24
N ILE A 18 -0.94 9.71 -4.00
CA ILE A 18 -0.27 9.87 -2.71
C ILE A 18 0.87 10.87 -2.88
N PRO A 19 0.90 11.95 -2.08
CA PRO A 19 2.00 12.92 -2.09
C PRO A 19 3.38 12.28 -1.90
N PRO A 20 4.44 12.73 -2.60
CA PRO A 20 5.78 12.15 -2.51
C PRO A 20 6.40 12.15 -1.10
N HIS A 21 6.06 13.11 -0.25
CA HIS A 21 6.55 13.12 1.14
C HIS A 21 5.94 12.01 1.99
N ILE A 22 4.72 11.58 1.68
CA ILE A 22 4.05 10.46 2.35
C ILE A 22 4.54 9.12 1.79
N SER A 23 4.77 9.02 0.48
CA SER A 23 5.21 7.75 -0.14
C SER A 23 6.58 7.29 0.36
N LYS A 24 7.44 8.21 0.84
CA LYS A 24 8.72 7.90 1.49
C LYS A 24 8.59 6.93 2.66
N TYR A 25 7.49 6.97 3.42
CA TYR A 25 7.26 6.02 4.51
C TYR A 25 7.17 4.57 4.01
N CYS A 26 6.60 4.33 2.83
CA CYS A 26 6.59 3.01 2.21
C CYS A 26 7.97 2.56 1.74
N ILE A 27 8.80 3.49 1.27
CA ILE A 27 10.20 3.20 0.92
C ILE A 27 10.98 2.79 2.18
N TYR A 28 10.81 3.51 3.28
CA TYR A 28 11.44 3.16 4.55
C TYR A 28 10.92 1.84 5.10
N SER A 29 9.62 1.55 5.03
CA SER A 29 9.12 0.26 5.50
C SER A 29 9.54 -0.90 4.59
N ALA A 30 9.81 -0.68 3.30
CA ALA A 30 10.35 -1.70 2.41
C ALA A 30 11.74 -2.19 2.86
N THR A 31 12.50 -1.42 3.65
CA THR A 31 13.78 -1.91 4.19
C THR A 31 13.60 -3.12 5.12
N PHE A 32 12.43 -3.31 5.75
CA PHE A 32 12.13 -4.53 6.50
C PHE A 32 12.06 -5.77 5.59
N ILE A 33 11.64 -5.60 4.33
CA ILE A 33 11.65 -6.67 3.33
C ILE A 33 13.09 -7.05 3.00
N LEU A 34 13.98 -6.06 2.85
CA LEU A 34 15.41 -6.29 2.64
C LEU A 34 16.07 -6.99 3.83
N ILE A 35 15.75 -6.58 5.07
CA ILE A 35 16.23 -7.26 6.28
C ILE A 35 15.74 -8.71 6.31
N GLY A 36 14.48 -8.95 5.92
CA GLY A 36 13.93 -10.30 5.78
C GLY A 36 14.66 -11.13 4.73
N SER A 37 15.01 -10.53 3.59
CA SER A 37 15.79 -11.18 2.53
C SER A 37 17.18 -11.61 3.01
N ILE A 38 17.89 -10.72 3.71
CA ILE A 38 19.21 -10.98 4.28
C ILE A 38 19.11 -12.09 5.33
N THR A 39 18.12 -12.02 6.23
CA THR A 39 17.91 -13.04 7.26
C THR A 39 17.63 -14.41 6.65
N ALA A 40 16.74 -14.46 5.65
CA ALA A 40 16.44 -15.70 4.93
C ALA A 40 17.68 -16.31 4.26
N PHE A 41 18.58 -15.48 3.73
CA PHE A 41 19.86 -15.95 3.17
C PHE A 41 20.73 -16.64 4.22
N PHE A 42 20.95 -15.99 5.36
CA PHE A 42 21.76 -16.55 6.45
C PHE A 42 21.14 -17.80 7.08
N CYS A 43 19.82 -17.94 7.05
CA CYS A 43 19.11 -19.15 7.48
C CYS A 43 18.97 -20.21 6.38
N ASN A 44 19.73 -20.13 5.27
CA ASN A 44 19.72 -21.08 4.15
C ASN A 44 18.43 -21.15 3.30
N TYR A 45 17.49 -20.21 3.45
CA TYR A 45 16.30 -20.08 2.60
C TYR A 45 16.60 -19.25 1.35
N LYS A 46 17.51 -19.74 0.48
CA LYS A 46 18.04 -19.00 -0.68
C LYS A 46 16.95 -18.54 -1.67
N ILE A 47 15.96 -19.38 -1.94
CA ILE A 47 14.85 -19.04 -2.86
C ILE A 47 13.99 -17.92 -2.28
N LEU A 48 13.63 -18.01 -0.99
CA LEU A 48 12.86 -16.96 -0.31
C LEU A 48 13.64 -15.65 -0.26
N SER A 49 14.95 -15.72 0.02
CA SER A 49 15.83 -14.55 0.02
C SER A 49 15.79 -13.82 -1.33
N LEU A 50 15.90 -14.56 -2.43
CA LEU A 50 15.81 -13.99 -3.78
C LEU A 50 14.44 -13.34 -4.05
N LEU A 51 13.34 -14.03 -3.70
CA LEU A 51 11.99 -13.49 -3.87
C LEU A 51 11.77 -12.20 -3.07
N LEU A 52 12.24 -12.16 -1.81
CA LEU A 52 12.15 -10.97 -0.96
C LEU A 52 13.04 -9.84 -1.47
N PHE A 53 14.22 -10.14 -2.02
CA PHE A 53 15.08 -9.12 -2.63
C PHE A 53 14.41 -8.49 -3.85
N CYS A 54 13.83 -9.31 -4.74
CA CYS A 54 13.07 -8.81 -5.89
C CYS A 54 11.87 -7.97 -5.43
N LEU A 55 11.12 -8.44 -4.42
CA LEU A 55 10.01 -7.69 -3.84
C LEU A 55 10.47 -6.33 -3.28
N TYR A 56 11.60 -6.28 -2.57
CA TYR A 56 12.18 -5.03 -2.07
C TYR A 56 12.45 -4.04 -3.22
N ILE A 57 13.09 -4.50 -4.31
CA ILE A 57 13.39 -3.66 -5.47
C ILE A 57 12.10 -3.15 -6.12
N THR A 58 11.10 -4.02 -6.32
CA THR A 58 9.84 -3.61 -6.96
C THR A 58 9.03 -2.66 -6.09
N SER A 59 9.00 -2.89 -4.78
CA SER A 59 8.36 -2.00 -3.82
C SER A 59 9.06 -0.65 -3.80
N TYR A 60 10.39 -0.62 -3.76
CA TYR A 60 11.15 0.63 -3.82
C TYR A 60 10.83 1.43 -5.09
N ILE A 61 10.83 0.79 -6.26
CA ILE A 61 10.53 1.43 -7.55
C ILE A 61 9.10 1.98 -7.56
N TYR A 62 8.11 1.17 -7.16
CA TYR A 62 6.72 1.60 -7.15
C TYR A 62 6.48 2.77 -6.19
N TRP A 63 7.00 2.70 -4.96
CA TRP A 63 6.79 3.73 -3.94
C TRP A 63 7.61 5.01 -4.15
N SER A 64 8.64 4.96 -5.01
CA SER A 64 9.35 6.16 -5.48
C SER A 64 8.47 7.06 -6.34
N LYS A 65 7.54 6.47 -7.10
CA LYS A 65 6.62 7.17 -8.00
C LYS A 65 5.27 6.44 -8.05
N PRO A 66 4.47 6.52 -6.96
CA PRO A 66 3.24 5.74 -6.88
C PRO A 66 2.22 6.24 -7.90
N ALA A 67 1.84 5.40 -8.85
CA ALA A 67 0.80 5.69 -9.82
C ALA A 67 -0.29 4.61 -9.77
N LEU A 68 -1.56 5.02 -9.92
CA LEU A 68 -2.74 4.16 -9.70
C LEU A 68 -2.73 2.88 -10.54
N MET A 69 -2.34 3.00 -11.81
CA MET A 69 -2.27 1.92 -12.80
C MET A 69 -0.90 1.95 -13.48
N SER A 70 0.14 1.57 -12.75
CA SER A 70 1.49 1.43 -13.31
C SER A 70 1.92 -0.03 -13.41
N ILE A 71 2.78 -0.32 -14.40
CA ILE A 71 3.42 -1.64 -14.54
C ILE A 71 4.19 -1.98 -13.25
N SER A 72 4.86 -1.01 -12.63
CA SER A 72 5.59 -1.21 -11.38
C SER A 72 4.68 -1.74 -10.25
N LYS A 73 3.45 -1.22 -10.14
CA LYS A 73 2.45 -1.70 -9.18
C LYS A 73 2.08 -3.16 -9.43
N ILE A 74 1.80 -3.51 -10.69
CA ILE A 74 1.39 -4.87 -11.07
C ILE A 74 2.52 -5.87 -10.74
N ILE A 75 3.75 -5.53 -11.11
CA ILE A 75 4.93 -6.36 -10.82
C ILE A 75 5.14 -6.50 -9.30
N ASP A 76 4.99 -5.41 -8.54
CA ASP A 76 5.11 -5.44 -7.09
C ASP A 76 4.08 -6.38 -6.44
N HIS A 77 2.80 -6.28 -6.84
CA HIS A 77 1.75 -7.18 -6.36
C HIS A 77 2.00 -8.64 -6.74
N PHE A 78 2.56 -8.88 -7.93
CA PHE A 78 2.95 -10.22 -8.36
C PHE A 78 4.04 -10.81 -7.44
N PHE A 79 5.07 -10.04 -7.09
CA PHE A 79 6.10 -10.50 -6.14
C PHE A 79 5.55 -10.68 -4.72
N VAL A 80 4.65 -9.81 -4.26
CA VAL A 80 3.94 -10.00 -2.98
C VAL A 80 3.23 -11.36 -2.99
N PHE A 81 2.46 -11.65 -4.04
CA PHE A 81 1.76 -12.92 -4.19
C PHE A 81 2.71 -14.12 -4.21
N LEU A 82 3.81 -14.05 -4.98
CA LEU A 82 4.81 -15.13 -5.04
C LEU A 82 5.45 -15.40 -3.68
N VAL A 83 5.81 -14.35 -2.94
CA VAL A 83 6.37 -14.48 -1.58
C VAL A 83 5.35 -15.14 -0.66
N PHE A 84 4.09 -14.68 -0.64
CA PHE A 84 3.06 -15.29 0.20
C PHE A 84 2.78 -16.75 -0.16
N ALA A 85 2.72 -17.08 -1.45
CA ALA A 85 2.54 -18.45 -1.91
C ALA A 85 3.71 -19.34 -1.49
N TYR A 86 4.94 -18.87 -1.64
CA TYR A 86 6.14 -19.62 -1.28
C TYR A 86 6.29 -19.82 0.23
N VAL A 87 6.04 -18.78 1.04
CA VAL A 87 6.07 -18.92 2.51
C VAL A 87 4.94 -19.85 2.99
N THR A 88 3.76 -19.79 2.37
CA THR A 88 2.67 -20.73 2.66
C THR A 88 3.06 -22.16 2.34
N TYR A 89 3.74 -22.40 1.22
CA TYR A 89 4.31 -23.71 0.90
C TYR A 89 5.33 -24.17 1.95
N LEU A 90 6.28 -23.32 2.36
CA LEU A 90 7.24 -23.63 3.42
C LEU A 90 6.55 -23.93 4.76
N SER A 91 5.42 -23.27 5.05
CA SER A 91 4.68 -23.45 6.30
C SER A 91 4.12 -24.86 6.50
N PHE A 92 4.04 -25.69 5.44
CA PHE A 92 3.67 -27.09 5.58
C PHE A 92 4.69 -27.92 6.35
N ASN A 93 5.96 -27.51 6.35
CA ASN A 93 7.03 -28.14 7.12
C ASN A 93 7.16 -27.55 8.53
N PHE A 94 6.35 -26.54 8.88
CA PHE A 94 6.40 -25.94 10.21
C PHE A 94 5.70 -26.81 11.25
N THR A 95 6.15 -26.72 12.51
CA THR A 95 5.40 -27.30 13.62
C THR A 95 3.97 -26.75 13.64
N LYS A 96 3.01 -27.55 14.14
CA LYS A 96 1.58 -27.17 14.19
C LYS A 96 1.38 -25.76 14.79
N LYS A 97 2.14 -25.42 15.83
CA LYS A 97 2.11 -24.10 16.48
C LYS A 97 2.43 -22.97 15.48
N TYR A 98 3.57 -23.02 14.81
CA TYR A 98 4.00 -21.96 13.88
C TYR A 98 3.16 -21.92 12.60
N LYS A 99 2.69 -23.07 12.12
CA LYS A 99 1.75 -23.15 11.01
C LYS A 99 0.44 -22.41 11.30
N MET A 100 -0.15 -22.62 12.48
CA MET A 100 -1.37 -21.91 12.89
C MET A 100 -1.13 -20.41 13.03
N MET A 101 0.01 -20.01 13.60
CA MET A 101 0.40 -18.60 13.67
C MET A 101 0.53 -17.96 12.29
N TRP A 102 1.18 -18.64 11.32
CA TRP A 102 1.28 -18.17 9.93
C TRP A 102 -0.09 -17.97 9.30
N ILE A 103 -0.98 -18.96 9.41
CA ILE A 103 -2.33 -18.86 8.83
C ILE A 103 -3.09 -17.67 9.43
N ASN A 104 -3.03 -17.48 10.75
CA ASN A 104 -3.72 -16.37 11.41
C ASN A 104 -3.19 -15.00 10.94
N ILE A 105 -1.87 -14.86 10.81
CA ILE A 105 -1.25 -13.63 10.33
C ILE A 105 -1.56 -13.41 8.85
N PHE A 106 -1.48 -14.45 8.03
CA PHE A 106 -1.84 -14.37 6.62
C PHE A 106 -3.28 -13.87 6.44
N LEU A 107 -4.25 -14.47 7.15
CA LEU A 107 -5.64 -14.04 7.10
C LEU A 107 -5.80 -12.59 7.57
N PHE A 108 -5.15 -12.22 8.68
CA PHE A 108 -5.17 -10.85 9.19
C PHE A 108 -4.63 -9.84 8.16
N VAL A 109 -3.47 -10.10 7.56
CA VAL A 109 -2.85 -9.22 6.56
C VAL A 109 -3.73 -9.09 5.32
N VAL A 110 -4.31 -10.20 4.83
CA VAL A 110 -5.23 -10.17 3.69
C VAL A 110 -6.47 -9.33 4.01
N THR A 111 -7.10 -9.54 5.17
CA THR A 111 -8.29 -8.78 5.58
C THR A 111 -7.99 -7.29 5.71
N ILE A 112 -6.91 -6.92 6.40
CA ILE A 112 -6.49 -5.51 6.55
C ILE A 112 -6.12 -4.91 5.19
N GLY A 113 -5.44 -5.66 4.33
CA GLY A 113 -5.12 -5.23 2.96
C GLY A 113 -6.36 -4.89 2.15
N ILE A 114 -7.39 -5.74 2.19
CA ILE A 114 -8.67 -5.50 1.51
C ILE A 114 -9.37 -4.25 2.07
N ILE A 115 -9.47 -4.11 3.40
CA ILE A 115 -10.09 -2.95 4.04
C ILE A 115 -9.33 -1.67 3.67
N ASN A 116 -8.00 -1.67 3.79
CA ASN A 116 -7.15 -0.52 3.49
C ASN A 116 -7.27 -0.11 2.02
N GLN A 117 -7.23 -1.08 1.09
CA GLN A 117 -7.39 -0.82 -0.34
C GLN A 117 -8.79 -0.28 -0.67
N THR A 118 -9.82 -0.77 0.03
CA THR A 118 -11.19 -0.29 -0.14
C THR A 118 -11.31 1.18 0.30
N ILE A 119 -10.82 1.50 1.51
CA ILE A 119 -10.82 2.88 2.02
C ILE A 119 -10.01 3.80 1.10
N PHE A 120 -8.83 3.36 0.66
CA PHE A 120 -8.02 4.10 -0.31
C PHE A 120 -8.80 4.37 -1.61
N ASN A 121 -9.47 3.37 -2.16
CA ASN A 121 -10.25 3.55 -3.38
C ASN A 121 -11.41 4.54 -3.19
N PHE A 122 -12.15 4.46 -2.09
CA PHE A 122 -13.27 5.37 -1.82
C PHE A 122 -12.81 6.80 -1.50
N LYS A 123 -11.86 6.95 -0.58
CA LYS A 123 -11.41 8.28 -0.11
C LYS A 123 -10.52 8.99 -1.12
N ILE A 124 -9.64 8.25 -1.79
CA ILE A 124 -8.53 8.80 -2.56
C ILE A 124 -8.81 8.70 -4.07
N VAL A 125 -9.23 7.54 -4.55
CA VAL A 125 -9.35 7.27 -6.00
C VAL A 125 -10.67 7.76 -6.59
N ASN A 126 -11.80 7.54 -5.91
CA ASN A 126 -13.12 7.82 -6.47
C ASN A 126 -13.37 9.31 -6.75
N PHE A 127 -12.70 10.22 -6.03
CA PHE A 127 -12.72 11.66 -6.36
C PHE A 127 -12.36 11.90 -7.84
N PHE A 128 -11.27 11.28 -8.33
CA PHE A 128 -10.82 11.46 -9.71
C PHE A 128 -11.85 10.97 -10.74
N LYS A 129 -12.62 9.93 -10.39
CA LYS A 129 -13.69 9.41 -11.25
C LYS A 129 -14.93 10.31 -11.21
N GLN A 130 -15.27 10.82 -10.03
CA GLN A 130 -16.49 11.60 -9.83
C GLN A 130 -16.34 13.04 -10.36
N SER A 131 -15.19 13.70 -10.14
CA SER A 131 -14.94 15.02 -10.77
C SER A 131 -15.02 14.96 -12.29
N TYR A 132 -14.58 13.87 -12.93
CA TYR A 132 -14.74 13.69 -14.37
C TYR A 132 -16.22 13.66 -14.82
N HIS A 133 -17.11 13.14 -13.97
CA HIS A 133 -18.52 12.98 -14.29
C HIS A 133 -19.35 14.24 -13.97
N ASP A 134 -19.06 14.92 -12.86
CA ASP A 134 -19.79 16.12 -12.43
C ASP A 134 -19.40 17.37 -13.25
N HIS A 135 -18.17 17.45 -13.76
CA HIS A 135 -17.73 18.56 -14.62
C HIS A 135 -18.44 18.64 -15.98
N ASN A 136 -19.02 17.53 -16.46
CA ASN A 136 -19.86 17.54 -17.66
C ASN A 136 -21.29 18.05 -17.40
N LEU A 137 -21.68 18.29 -16.13
CA LEU A 137 -23.07 18.54 -15.76
C LEU A 137 -23.37 19.92 -15.14
N LYS A 138 -22.41 20.66 -14.56
CA LYS A 138 -22.56 22.08 -14.20
C LYS A 138 -21.24 22.72 -13.76
N GLY A 139 -21.02 23.96 -14.19
CA GLY A 139 -19.81 24.72 -13.90
C GLY A 139 -19.60 25.03 -12.43
N GLY A 140 -18.32 25.02 -12.03
CA GLY A 140 -17.82 25.59 -10.79
C GLY A 140 -18.06 24.74 -9.55
N TYR A 141 -17.06 23.95 -9.16
CA TYR A 141 -16.93 23.53 -7.76
C TYR A 141 -16.71 24.81 -6.93
N GLN A 142 -17.78 25.36 -6.38
CA GLN A 142 -17.64 26.33 -5.30
C GLN A 142 -17.04 25.59 -4.10
N GLN A 143 -15.94 26.13 -3.56
CA GLN A 143 -15.31 25.73 -2.29
C GLN A 143 -16.22 26.03 -1.09
N GLU A 144 -17.51 25.71 -1.16
CA GLU A 144 -18.45 25.79 -0.05
C GLU A 144 -18.18 24.62 0.90
N GLY A 145 -17.13 24.75 1.71
CA GLY A 145 -16.78 23.73 2.70
C GLY A 145 -15.48 23.92 3.45
N LEU A 146 -14.64 24.90 3.08
CA LEU A 146 -13.33 25.10 3.73
C LEU A 146 -13.42 25.57 5.19
N ASP A 147 -14.57 26.06 5.66
CA ASP A 147 -14.67 26.77 6.95
C ASP A 147 -15.24 25.95 8.11
N ASN A 148 -15.51 24.67 7.94
CA ASN A 148 -15.95 23.83 9.06
C ASN A 148 -14.86 22.82 9.40
N GLU A 149 -14.25 22.98 10.58
CA GLU A 149 -13.38 21.99 11.25
C GLU A 149 -14.11 20.66 11.49
N LYS A 150 -14.45 19.93 10.43
CA LYS A 150 -14.96 18.57 10.55
C LYS A 150 -13.82 17.71 11.05
N LYS A 151 -13.99 17.15 12.25
CA LYS A 151 -13.07 16.12 12.78
C LYS A 151 -12.93 15.01 11.74
N PHE A 152 -11.72 14.81 11.25
CA PHE A 152 -11.41 13.75 10.29
C PHE A 152 -11.76 12.37 10.89
N ASN A 153 -12.54 11.58 10.15
CA ASN A 153 -12.85 10.21 10.52
C ASN A 153 -12.35 9.27 9.42
N TYR A 154 -11.39 8.41 9.76
CA TYR A 154 -10.78 7.48 8.82
C TYR A 154 -11.76 6.45 8.25
N PHE A 155 -12.77 6.05 9.03
CA PHE A 155 -13.69 4.97 8.65
C PHE A 155 -14.92 5.45 7.88
N THR A 156 -15.11 6.75 7.68
CA THR A 156 -16.18 7.22 6.80
C THR A 156 -15.82 6.93 5.35
N LEU A 157 -16.79 6.55 4.52
CA LEU A 157 -16.55 6.26 3.10
C LEU A 157 -16.72 7.49 2.20
N ASP A 158 -16.66 8.69 2.78
CA ASP A 158 -16.72 9.95 2.04
C ASP A 158 -15.40 10.20 1.30
N TYR A 159 -15.49 10.61 0.04
CA TYR A 159 -14.31 11.01 -0.73
C TYR A 159 -13.69 12.29 -0.16
N THR A 160 -12.38 12.45 -0.38
CA THR A 160 -11.62 13.61 0.08
C THR A 160 -11.11 14.41 -1.11
N TYR A 161 -11.23 15.74 -1.04
CA TYR A 161 -10.79 16.65 -2.09
C TYR A 161 -9.26 16.73 -2.16
N PRO A 162 -8.64 16.87 -3.35
CA PRO A 162 -7.21 17.10 -3.48
C PRO A 162 -6.77 18.35 -2.73
N ASP A 163 -5.52 18.37 -2.30
CA ASP A 163 -4.87 19.52 -1.65
C ASP A 163 -5.57 19.99 -0.36
N THR A 164 -6.37 19.13 0.30
CA THR A 164 -6.95 19.39 1.64
C THR A 164 -6.26 18.60 2.74
N TYR A 165 -6.40 19.10 3.97
CA TYR A 165 -5.88 18.43 5.16
C TYR A 165 -6.48 17.03 5.36
N GLU A 166 -7.78 16.84 5.09
CA GLU A 166 -8.44 15.53 5.20
C GLU A 166 -7.86 14.52 4.21
N ARG A 167 -7.51 14.97 3.01
CA ARG A 167 -6.86 14.12 2.00
C ARG A 167 -5.48 13.70 2.43
N GLU A 168 -4.70 14.64 2.97
CA GLU A 168 -3.37 14.34 3.50
C GLU A 168 -3.46 13.32 4.65
N GLN A 169 -4.37 13.52 5.60
CA GLN A 169 -4.64 12.58 6.69
C GLN A 169 -5.04 11.20 6.17
N ALA A 170 -6.00 11.12 5.22
CA ALA A 170 -6.40 9.85 4.62
C ALA A 170 -5.21 9.10 3.99
N CYS A 171 -4.35 9.82 3.24
CA CYS A 171 -3.14 9.25 2.67
C CYS A 171 -2.19 8.73 3.76
N ILE A 172 -1.94 9.52 4.81
CA ILE A 172 -1.07 9.13 5.93
C ILE A 172 -1.58 7.85 6.60
N TYR A 173 -2.87 7.78 6.97
CA TYR A 173 -3.43 6.61 7.63
C TYR A 173 -3.39 5.36 6.75
N CYS A 174 -3.75 5.47 5.47
CA CYS A 174 -3.66 4.34 4.54
C CYS A 174 -2.22 3.83 4.40
N ILE A 175 -1.24 4.74 4.38
CA ILE A 175 0.17 4.41 4.24
C ILE A 175 0.75 3.82 5.52
N ILE A 176 0.37 4.32 6.70
CA ILE A 176 0.79 3.72 7.97
C ILE A 176 0.24 2.30 8.08
N ILE A 177 -1.04 2.07 7.78
CA ILE A 177 -1.63 0.73 7.81
C ILE A 177 -0.93 -0.20 6.83
N HIS A 178 -0.65 0.27 5.61
CA HIS A 178 0.12 -0.47 4.61
C HIS A 178 1.52 -0.85 5.15
N CYS A 179 2.27 0.14 5.66
CA CYS A 179 3.61 -0.08 6.19
C CYS A 179 3.61 -1.10 7.35
N CYS A 180 2.75 -0.89 8.33
CA CYS A 180 2.70 -1.73 9.54
C CYS A 180 2.20 -3.14 9.25
N CYS A 181 1.08 -3.26 8.52
CA CYS A 181 0.40 -4.53 8.37
C CYS A 181 0.83 -5.31 7.12
N ILE A 182 1.29 -4.65 6.06
CA ILE A 182 1.61 -5.32 4.78
C ILE A 182 3.12 -5.48 4.60
N HIS A 183 3.94 -4.54 5.07
CA HIS A 183 5.40 -4.69 5.01
C HIS A 183 5.97 -5.29 6.32
N ILE A 184 5.82 -4.57 7.43
CA ILE A 184 6.56 -4.85 8.67
C ILE A 184 6.09 -6.15 9.34
N LEU A 185 4.80 -6.29 9.62
CA LEU A 185 4.24 -7.44 10.33
C LEU A 185 4.58 -8.80 9.67
N PRO A 186 4.32 -9.02 8.37
CA PRO A 186 4.65 -10.31 7.74
C PRO A 186 6.16 -10.55 7.67
N CYS A 187 7.00 -9.50 7.54
CA CYS A 187 8.45 -9.64 7.57
C CYS A 187 8.95 -10.06 8.96
N LEU A 188 8.53 -9.36 10.02
CA LEU A 188 8.91 -9.69 11.39
C LEU A 188 8.47 -11.11 11.77
N PHE A 189 7.25 -11.49 11.40
CA PHE A 189 6.76 -12.83 11.65
C PHE A 189 7.49 -13.90 10.83
N GLY A 190 7.74 -13.63 9.54
CA GLY A 190 8.52 -14.53 8.68
C GLY A 190 9.92 -14.77 9.24
N ILE A 191 10.62 -13.70 9.65
CA ILE A 191 11.92 -13.75 10.32
C ILE A 191 11.83 -14.62 11.59
N TYR A 192 10.85 -14.36 12.45
CA TYR A 192 10.65 -15.11 13.70
C TYR A 192 10.45 -16.61 13.44
N CYS A 193 9.62 -16.98 12.47
CA CYS A 193 9.38 -18.38 12.12
C CYS A 193 10.62 -19.07 11.54
N ILE A 194 11.38 -18.38 10.69
CA ILE A 194 12.59 -18.90 10.06
C ILE A 194 13.68 -19.15 11.12
N ILE A 195 13.90 -18.21 12.03
CA ILE A 195 14.93 -18.32 13.07
C ILE A 195 14.62 -19.47 14.04
N LEU A 196 13.36 -19.64 14.43
CA LEU A 196 12.96 -20.65 15.41
C LEU A 196 12.68 -22.03 14.82
N ASN A 197 12.72 -22.16 13.50
CA ASN A 197 12.55 -23.43 12.82
C ASN A 197 13.59 -23.61 11.71
N PRO A 198 14.89 -23.61 12.06
CA PRO A 198 15.94 -23.85 11.09
C PRO A 198 15.77 -25.26 10.54
N VAL A 199 15.66 -25.36 9.22
CA VAL A 199 15.72 -26.63 8.48
C VAL A 199 17.15 -27.12 8.43
#